data_AF-A0A7S0WGG3-F1
#
_entry.id   AF-A0A7S0WGG3-F1
#
_cell.length_a   1.000
_cell.length_b   1.000
_cell.length_c   1.000
_cell.angle_alpha   90.00
_cell.angle_beta   90.00
_cell.angle_gamma   90.00
#
_symmetry.space_group_name_H-M   'P 1'
#
loop_
_entity.id
_entity.type
_entity.pdbx_description
1 polymer ?
#
loop_
_entity_poly.entity_id
_entity_poly.type
_entity_poly.pdbx_seq_one_letter_code
_entity_poly.pdbx_strand_id
1 'polypeptide(L)'
;YFAEVEEVIEAEVVRPLCTMIETDLRLHIHSAILQGVVNVNPVRNGVRDMARFLQLRPLRLGKKMVSLRTRVEDYLNATFHAHTGLALHNWRTYVEMRKLAQEKYGIQLAEITL
;
A
#
# COMPACT_ATOMS: atom_id res chain seq x y z
N TYR A 1 -1.70 -28.03 -3.74
CA TYR A 1 -2.92 -27.62 -3.01
C TYR A 1 -2.72 -26.34 -2.20
N PHE A 2 -2.39 -26.33 -0.91
CA PHE A 2 -2.35 -25.05 -0.16
C PHE A 2 -1.29 -24.04 -0.66
N ALA A 3 -0.14 -24.53 -1.16
CA ALA A 3 0.88 -23.65 -1.75
C ALA A 3 0.42 -22.98 -3.05
N GLU A 4 -0.32 -23.71 -3.89
CA GLU A 4 -0.90 -23.19 -5.13
C GLU A 4 -1.99 -22.16 -4.85
N VAL A 5 -2.82 -22.40 -3.82
CA VAL A 5 -3.81 -21.41 -3.34
C VAL A 5 -3.11 -20.17 -2.78
N GLU A 6 -2.02 -20.33 -2.03
CA GLU A 6 -1.22 -19.20 -1.53
C GLU A 6 -0.64 -18.39 -2.70
N GLU A 7 -0.12 -19.04 -3.73
CA GLU A 7 0.42 -18.39 -4.93
C GLU A 7 -0.65 -17.60 -5.70
N VAL A 8 -1.84 -18.19 -5.90
CA VAL A 8 -2.96 -17.52 -6.56
C VAL A 8 -3.45 -16.33 -5.73
N ILE A 9 -3.56 -16.46 -4.40
CA ILE A 9 -3.91 -15.33 -3.53
C ILE A 9 -2.86 -14.22 -3.62
N GLU A 10 -1.58 -14.58 -3.66
CA GLU A 10 -0.50 -13.61 -3.80
C GLU A 10 -0.55 -12.87 -5.14
N ALA A 11 -0.81 -13.60 -6.23
CA ALA A 11 -0.85 -13.07 -7.59
C ALA A 11 -2.11 -12.22 -7.86
N GLU A 12 -3.28 -12.70 -7.44
CA GLU A 12 -4.57 -12.13 -7.86
C GLU A 12 -5.16 -11.17 -6.83
N VAL A 13 -4.70 -11.23 -5.57
CA VAL A 13 -5.25 -10.40 -4.48
C VAL A 13 -4.19 -9.50 -3.88
N VAL A 14 -3.09 -10.08 -3.37
CA VAL A 14 -2.08 -9.31 -2.63
C VAL A 14 -1.36 -8.33 -3.52
N ARG A 15 -0.76 -8.80 -4.63
CA ARG A 15 -0.01 -7.94 -5.55
C ARG A 15 -0.87 -6.80 -6.14
N PRO A 16 -2.09 -7.05 -6.64
CA PRO A 16 -2.96 -5.98 -7.11
C PRO A 16 -3.33 -4.99 -6.01
N LEU A 17 -3.60 -5.47 -4.78
CA LEU A 17 -3.90 -4.59 -3.65
C LEU A 17 -2.72 -3.68 -3.30
N CYS A 18 -1.51 -4.23 -3.25
CA CYS A 18 -0.27 -3.49 -3.05
C CYS A 18 -0.11 -2.38 -4.10
N THR A 19 -0.19 -2.72 -5.39
CA THR A 19 -0.03 -1.76 -6.48
C THR A 19 -1.12 -0.68 -6.48
N MET A 20 -2.37 -1.05 -6.19
CA MET A 20 -3.48 -0.08 -6.10
C MET A 20 -3.25 0.92 -4.97
N ILE A 21 -2.86 0.46 -3.78
CA ILE A 21 -2.61 1.33 -2.63
C ILE A 21 -1.39 2.22 -2.91
N GLU A 22 -0.30 1.66 -3.42
CA GLU A 22 0.89 2.45 -3.77
C GLU A 22 0.55 3.56 -4.79
N THR A 23 -0.16 3.19 -5.86
CA THR A 23 -0.55 4.13 -6.92
C THR A 23 -1.43 5.24 -6.35
N ASP A 24 -2.40 4.90 -5.51
CA ASP A 24 -3.27 5.89 -4.87
C ASP A 24 -2.50 6.82 -3.94
N LEU A 25 -1.58 6.30 -3.11
CA LEU A 25 -0.73 7.12 -2.24
C LEU A 25 0.14 8.07 -3.06
N ARG A 26 0.77 7.58 -4.14
CA ARG A 26 1.57 8.41 -5.05
C ARG A 26 0.72 9.48 -5.73
N LEU A 27 -0.43 9.13 -6.27
CA LEU A 27 -1.34 10.08 -6.91
C LEU A 27 -1.78 11.16 -5.93
N HIS A 28 -2.16 10.79 -4.71
CA HIS A 28 -2.58 11.76 -3.70
C HIS A 28 -1.45 12.72 -3.36
N ILE A 29 -0.26 12.21 -3.05
CA ILE A 29 0.89 13.03 -2.67
C ILE A 29 1.33 13.93 -3.83
N HIS A 30 1.39 13.41 -5.05
CA HIS A 30 1.69 14.24 -6.22
C HIS A 30 0.61 15.30 -6.47
N SER A 31 -0.67 14.99 -6.30
CA SER A 31 -1.76 15.97 -6.45
C SER A 31 -1.74 17.06 -5.38
N ALA A 32 -1.39 16.70 -4.13
CA ALA A 32 -1.34 17.61 -3.00
C ALA A 32 -0.10 18.52 -3.05
N ILE A 33 1.04 18.01 -3.51
CA ILE A 33 2.32 18.73 -3.53
C ILE A 33 2.49 19.58 -4.80
N LEU A 34 2.03 19.12 -5.98
CA LEU A 34 2.37 19.74 -7.27
C LEU A 34 1.36 20.76 -7.81
N GLN A 35 0.31 21.16 -7.06
CA GLN A 35 -0.67 22.17 -7.50
C GLN A 35 -1.20 21.91 -8.93
N GLY A 36 -1.94 20.82 -9.11
CA GLY A 36 -2.55 20.51 -10.40
C GLY A 36 -3.65 19.47 -10.21
N VAL A 37 -4.87 19.87 -10.55
CA VAL A 37 -6.11 19.09 -10.43
C VAL A 37 -5.96 17.70 -11.06
N VAL A 38 -5.61 16.69 -10.26
CA VAL A 38 -5.90 15.31 -10.62
C VAL A 38 -7.35 15.10 -10.21
N ASN A 39 -8.25 15.19 -11.17
CA ASN A 39 -9.67 14.97 -11.00
C ASN A 39 -9.91 13.47 -10.76
N VAL A 40 -9.58 12.99 -9.55
CA VAL A 40 -9.86 11.61 -9.13
C VAL A 40 -11.36 11.51 -8.96
N ASN A 41 -12.07 11.21 -10.04
CA ASN A 41 -13.51 11.11 -10.04
C ASN A 41 -13.93 9.89 -9.20
N PRO A 42 -14.52 10.07 -8.01
CA PRO A 42 -14.86 8.97 -7.10
C PRO A 42 -15.89 8.01 -7.71
N VAL A 43 -16.70 8.51 -8.65
CA VAL A 43 -17.76 7.78 -9.35
C VAL A 43 -17.19 6.92 -10.48
N ARG A 44 -16.09 7.35 -11.12
CA ARG A 44 -15.51 6.68 -12.29
C ARG A 44 -14.49 5.60 -11.94
N ASN A 45 -13.78 5.76 -10.83
CA ASN A 45 -12.80 4.78 -10.35
C ASN A 45 -13.40 3.75 -9.37
N GLY A 46 -14.64 3.98 -8.93
CA GLY A 46 -15.25 3.27 -7.82
C GLY A 46 -14.55 3.60 -6.51
N VAL A 47 -15.32 3.88 -5.46
CA VAL A 47 -14.77 3.91 -4.10
C VAL A 47 -14.49 2.46 -3.70
N ARG A 48 -13.38 1.91 -4.19
CA ARG A 48 -12.87 0.62 -3.69
C ARG A 48 -12.34 0.90 -2.31
N ASP A 49 -13.10 0.51 -1.30
CA ASP A 49 -12.73 0.66 0.10
C ASP A 49 -11.62 -0.36 0.43
N MET A 50 -10.41 -0.08 -0.07
CA MET A 50 -9.20 -0.89 0.13
C MET A 50 -8.89 -1.06 1.61
N ALA A 51 -9.28 -0.07 2.44
CA ALA A 51 -9.16 -0.14 3.89
C ALA A 51 -9.92 -1.33 4.48
N ARG A 52 -11.08 -1.73 3.92
CA ARG A 52 -11.81 -2.92 4.38
C ARG A 52 -11.02 -4.21 4.19
N PHE A 53 -10.30 -4.33 3.07
CA PHE A 53 -9.45 -5.51 2.82
C PHE A 53 -8.32 -5.61 3.86
N LEU A 54 -7.81 -4.46 4.31
CA LEU A 54 -6.76 -4.36 5.32
C LEU A 54 -7.25 -4.53 6.77
N GLN A 55 -8.56 -4.53 6.96
CA GLN A 55 -9.23 -4.82 8.25
C GLN A 55 -9.65 -6.30 8.35
N LEU A 56 -9.52 -7.08 7.26
CA LEU A 56 -9.80 -8.51 7.29
C LEU A 56 -8.84 -9.21 8.26
N ARG A 57 -9.38 -10.18 9.01
CA ARG A 57 -8.55 -11.05 9.85
C ARG A 57 -7.63 -11.89 8.96
N PRO A 58 -6.43 -12.27 9.45
CA PRO A 58 -5.52 -13.08 8.68
C PRO A 58 -6.18 -14.40 8.26
N LEU A 59 -5.99 -14.76 6.99
CA LEU A 59 -6.51 -15.99 6.39
C LEU A 59 -5.61 -17.16 6.78
N ARG A 60 -6.21 -18.23 7.31
CA ARG A 60 -5.47 -19.45 7.65
C ARG A 60 -5.37 -20.36 6.44
N LEU A 61 -4.18 -20.51 5.88
CA LEU A 61 -3.88 -21.42 4.79
C LEU A 61 -3.01 -22.57 5.33
N GLY A 62 -3.66 -23.67 5.69
CA GLY A 62 -3.01 -24.81 6.34
C GLY A 62 -2.39 -24.42 7.69
N LYS A 63 -1.06 -24.41 7.78
CA LYS A 63 -0.29 -24.02 8.97
C LYS A 63 0.15 -22.56 8.97
N LYS A 64 -0.03 -21.82 7.86
CA LYS A 64 0.36 -20.43 7.73
C LYS A 64 -0.82 -19.49 7.95
N MET A 65 -0.52 -18.28 8.42
CA MET A 65 -1.47 -17.18 8.53
C MET A 65 -1.05 -16.09 7.54
N VAL A 66 -1.98 -15.68 6.66
CA VAL A 66 -1.75 -14.66 5.64
C VAL A 66 -2.58 -13.43 5.98
N SER A 67 -1.90 -12.37 6.40
CA SER A 67 -2.50 -11.06 6.70
C SER A 67 -2.29 -10.14 5.49
N LEU A 68 -3.37 -9.72 4.84
CA LEU A 68 -3.28 -8.77 3.71
C LEU A 68 -2.64 -7.46 4.15
N ARG A 69 -2.96 -6.99 5.36
CA ARG A 69 -2.36 -5.82 5.98
C ARG A 69 -0.84 -5.93 6.03
N THR A 70 -0.34 -7.02 6.62
CA THR A 70 1.09 -7.22 6.82
C THR A 70 1.82 -7.31 5.48
N ARG A 71 1.24 -8.02 4.49
CA ARG A 71 1.84 -8.09 3.14
C ARG A 71 1.91 -6.74 2.45
N VAL A 72 0.89 -5.89 2.61
CA VAL A 72 0.89 -4.52 2.06
C VAL A 72 1.90 -3.64 2.78
N GLU A 73 1.99 -3.72 4.10
CA GLU A 73 3.00 -3.00 4.90
C GLU A 73 4.42 -3.38 4.48
N ASP A 74 4.72 -4.68 4.41
CA ASP A 74 6.02 -5.20 3.99
C ASP A 74 6.39 -4.75 2.57
N TYR A 75 5.43 -4.82 1.64
CA TYR A 75 5.61 -4.37 0.27
C TYR A 75 5.93 -2.87 0.19
N LEU A 76 5.13 -2.03 0.84
CA LEU A 76 5.31 -0.58 0.79
C LEU A 76 6.60 -0.15 1.48
N ASN A 77 6.95 -0.78 2.61
CA ASN A 77 8.23 -0.57 3.28
C ASN A 77 9.39 -0.89 2.33
N ALA A 78 9.40 -2.08 1.72
CA ALA A 78 10.46 -2.49 0.79
C ALA A 78 10.56 -1.54 -0.42
N THR A 79 9.43 -1.23 -1.05
CA THR A 79 9.36 -0.33 -2.21
C THR A 79 9.87 1.05 -1.87
N PHE A 80 9.43 1.63 -0.77
CA PHE A 80 9.80 2.99 -0.44
C PHE A 80 11.21 3.13 0.11
N HIS A 81 11.70 2.18 0.92
CA HIS A 81 13.10 2.15 1.34
C HIS A 81 14.06 2.11 0.14
N ALA A 82 13.75 1.33 -0.89
CA ALA A 82 14.54 1.30 -2.11
C ALA A 82 14.58 2.67 -2.83
N HIS A 83 13.48 3.43 -2.81
CA HIS A 83 13.42 4.76 -3.43
C HIS A 83 14.11 5.84 -2.61
N THR A 84 14.03 5.80 -1.27
CA THR A 84 14.68 6.79 -0.40
C THR A 84 16.19 6.61 -0.33
N GLY A 85 16.70 5.38 -0.42
CA GLY A 85 18.14 5.11 -0.53
C GLY A 85 18.76 5.66 -1.82
N LEU A 86 17.97 5.82 -2.88
CA LEU A 86 18.41 6.34 -4.18
C LEU A 86 18.30 7.87 -4.31
N ALA A 87 17.48 8.51 -3.47
CA ALA A 87 17.23 9.94 -3.57
C ALA A 87 17.03 10.53 -2.17
N LEU A 88 18.13 11.00 -1.57
CA LEU A 88 18.15 11.58 -0.22
C LEU A 88 17.14 12.73 -0.02
N HIS A 89 16.70 13.40 -1.09
CA HIS A 89 15.72 14.48 -1.04
C HIS A 89 14.25 14.00 -1.02
N ASN A 90 13.99 12.72 -1.30
CA ASN A 90 12.64 12.14 -1.35
C ASN A 90 12.13 11.65 0.02
N TRP A 91 12.94 11.76 1.08
CA TRP A 91 12.54 11.35 2.44
C TRP A 91 11.28 12.06 2.93
N ARG A 92 11.11 13.35 2.59
CA ARG A 92 9.92 14.13 2.97
C ARG A 92 8.65 13.57 2.31
N THR A 93 8.75 13.20 1.04
CA THR A 93 7.66 12.56 0.30
C THR A 93 7.26 11.24 0.95
N TYR A 94 8.22 10.44 1.41
CA TYR A 94 7.92 9.22 2.14
C TYR A 94 7.22 9.47 3.48
N VAL A 95 7.68 10.46 4.26
CA VAL A 95 7.04 10.81 5.54
C VAL A 95 5.56 11.17 5.33
N GLU A 96 5.25 11.95 4.29
CA GLU A 96 3.87 12.28 3.94
C GLU A 96 3.08 11.06 3.43
N MET A 97 3.68 10.20 2.59
CA MET A 97 3.05 8.95 2.15
C MET A 97 2.72 8.01 3.32
N ARG A 98 3.62 7.90 4.29
CA ARG A 98 3.41 7.09 5.50
C ARG A 98 2.25 7.63 6.33
N LYS A 99 2.21 8.94 6.55
CA LYS A 99 1.11 9.60 7.27
C LYS A 99 -0.22 9.36 6.56
N LEU A 100 -0.26 9.56 5.24
CA LEU A 100 -1.45 9.34 4.42
C LEU A 100 -1.90 7.86 4.45
N ALA A 101 -0.97 6.91 4.41
CA ALA A 101 -1.26 5.49 4.49
C ALA A 101 -1.90 5.12 5.83
N GLN A 102 -1.41 5.70 6.92
CA GLN A 102 -2.01 5.52 8.25
C GLN A 102 -3.42 6.12 8.32
N GLU A 103 -3.61 7.34 7.83
CA GLU A 103 -4.91 8.03 7.88
C GLU A 103 -5.97 7.37 7.00
N LYS A 104 -5.60 6.99 5.77
CA LYS A 104 -6.55 6.48 4.76
C LYS A 104 -6.81 4.98 4.87
N TYR A 105 -5.79 4.21 5.26
CA TYR A 105 -5.83 2.74 5.22
C TYR A 105 -5.60 2.09 6.59
N GLY A 106 -5.19 2.87 7.59
CA GLY A 106 -4.91 2.36 8.94
C GLY A 106 -3.68 1.46 9.01
N ILE A 107 -2.79 1.48 8.01
CA ILE A 107 -1.56 0.66 7.96
C ILE A 107 -0.37 1.44 8.52
N GLN A 108 0.58 0.72 9.10
CA GLN A 108 1.76 1.32 9.72
C GLN A 108 3.01 0.98 8.92
N LEU A 109 3.62 1.99 8.33
CA LEU A 109 4.90 1.85 7.64
C LEU A 109 6.06 2.13 8.61
N ALA A 110 7.24 1.56 8.31
CA ALA A 110 8.44 1.75 9.10
C ALA A 110 8.93 3.20 9.04
N GLU A 111 9.66 3.64 10.06
CA GLU A 111 10.37 4.92 10.01
C GLU A 111 11.62 4.80 9.13
N ILE A 112 11.99 5.89 8.45
CA ILE A 112 13.29 5.95 7.80
C ILE A 112 14.32 6.19 8.90
N THR A 113 15.10 5.17 9.23
CA THR A 113 16.39 5.36 9.87
C THR A 113 17.38 5.81 8.80
N LEU A 114 17.75 7.09 8.83
CA LEU A 114 18.78 7.70 7.97
C LEU A 114 20.18 7.30 8.42
#